data_AF-A0A2V7RRL3-F1
#
_entry.id   AF-A0A2V7RRL3-F1
#
_cell.length_a   1.000
_cell.length_b   1.000
_cell.length_c   1.000
_cell.angle_alpha   90.00
_cell.angle_beta   90.00
_cell.angle_gamma   90.00
#
_symmetry.space_group_name_H-M   'P 1'
#
loop_
_entity.id
_entity.type
_entity.pdbx_description
1 polymer ?
#
loop_
_entity_poly.entity_id
_entity_poly.type
_entity_poly.pdbx_seq_one_letter_code
_entity_poly.pdbx_strand_id
1 'polypeptide(L)'
;MKRGDRRGVALIFVLWLLVLLGAIVAEVVSQARMEAEILSSLRSRTVARYSAESGILAAAVRIEALLDSARSLPDRVTTFRELGARLAPLNDVALGSGRFGVAVVDLNARLDLNRADAATLQGLFRQFTTDRHAEQVVASLKQAPLNRLGELAHIPGIDDSLALAVAPYLTVWSDGAVNINAAPEPVLAALPGISSAMARSAVRRRETGELFMTPNDPFGQLGGPPEGAGAASAPAPRLSVVPSRLLIVGRGWQDGQPLTHEIQAVYAVVGTRLVLRAWQERDL
;
A
#
# COMPACT_ATOMS: atom_id res chain seq x y z
N MET A 1 12.51 -70.53 -51.97
CA MET A 1 11.93 -69.24 -51.54
C MET A 1 12.31 -68.98 -50.08
N LYS A 2 13.12 -67.94 -49.84
CA LYS A 2 13.81 -67.66 -48.56
C LYS A 2 12.82 -67.29 -47.45
N ARG A 3 12.75 -68.09 -46.38
CA ARG A 3 12.02 -67.79 -45.12
C ARG A 3 12.68 -66.67 -44.28
N GLY A 4 13.85 -66.17 -44.69
CA GLY A 4 14.61 -65.12 -43.99
C GLY A 4 14.04 -63.70 -44.13
N ASP A 5 13.52 -63.32 -45.30
CA ASP A 5 13.04 -61.94 -45.55
C ASP A 5 11.76 -61.57 -44.79
N ARG A 6 10.84 -62.53 -44.60
CA ARG A 6 9.57 -62.27 -43.90
C ARG A 6 9.75 -61.97 -42.41
N ARG A 7 10.82 -62.49 -41.78
CA ARG A 7 11.11 -62.25 -40.34
C ARG A 7 11.72 -60.87 -40.10
N GLY A 8 12.56 -60.38 -41.00
CA GLY A 8 13.12 -59.03 -40.92
C GLY A 8 12.07 -57.93 -41.10
N VAL A 9 11.17 -58.10 -42.05
CA VAL A 9 10.05 -57.16 -42.28
C VAL A 9 9.09 -57.12 -41.08
N ALA A 10 8.74 -58.29 -40.51
CA ALA A 10 7.88 -58.36 -39.33
C ALA A 10 8.47 -57.63 -38.12
N LEU A 11 9.79 -57.76 -37.88
CA LEU A 11 10.48 -57.06 -36.80
C LEU A 11 10.44 -55.53 -36.98
N ILE A 12 10.64 -55.04 -38.20
CA ILE A 12 10.58 -53.61 -38.51
C ILE A 12 9.18 -53.06 -38.22
N PHE A 13 8.12 -53.78 -38.61
CA PHE A 13 6.74 -53.37 -38.30
C PHE A 13 6.48 -53.32 -36.79
N VAL A 14 6.94 -54.31 -36.03
CA VAL A 14 6.79 -54.32 -34.57
C VAL A 14 7.56 -53.17 -33.95
N LEU A 15 8.80 -52.92 -34.38
CA LEU A 15 9.60 -51.81 -33.89
C LEU A 15 8.92 -50.46 -34.18
N TRP A 16 8.43 -50.25 -35.40
CA TRP A 16 7.70 -49.03 -35.77
C TRP A 16 6.41 -48.87 -34.97
N LEU A 17 5.68 -49.96 -34.73
CA LEU A 17 4.48 -49.94 -33.90
C LEU A 17 4.79 -49.59 -32.44
N LEU A 18 5.89 -50.10 -31.88
CA LEU A 18 6.36 -49.74 -30.54
C LEU A 18 6.80 -48.26 -30.48
N VAL A 19 7.48 -47.76 -31.51
CA VAL A 19 7.87 -46.34 -31.60
C VAL A 19 6.62 -45.45 -31.66
N LEU A 20 5.64 -45.79 -32.50
CA LEU A 20 4.38 -45.04 -32.62
C LEU A 20 3.60 -45.06 -31.31
N LEU A 21 3.49 -46.23 -30.67
CA LEU A 21 2.83 -46.37 -29.37
C LEU A 21 3.55 -45.57 -28.29
N GLY A 22 4.88 -45.60 -28.27
CA GLY A 22 5.70 -44.82 -27.35
C GLY A 22 5.51 -43.31 -27.54
N ALA A 23 5.43 -42.84 -28.79
CA ALA A 23 5.15 -41.43 -29.09
C ALA A 23 3.77 -40.99 -28.59
N ILE A 24 2.73 -41.81 -28.79
CA ILE A 24 1.37 -41.53 -28.30
C ILE A 24 1.35 -41.47 -26.76
N VAL A 25 1.99 -42.43 -26.10
CA VAL A 25 2.09 -42.45 -24.63
C VAL A 25 2.84 -41.22 -24.12
N ALA A 26 3.95 -40.84 -24.78
CA ALA A 26 4.73 -39.66 -24.40
C ALA A 26 3.91 -38.37 -24.51
N GLU A 27 3.12 -38.22 -25.59
CA GLU A 27 2.23 -37.08 -25.80
C GLU A 27 1.17 -36.98 -24.70
N VAL A 28 0.48 -38.09 -24.39
CA VAL A 28 -0.54 -38.13 -23.33
C VAL A 28 0.05 -37.77 -21.96
N VAL A 29 1.25 -38.29 -21.64
CA VAL A 29 1.93 -37.96 -20.39
C VAL A 29 2.32 -36.48 -20.34
N SER A 30 2.80 -35.93 -21.46
CA SER A 30 3.13 -34.50 -21.56
C SER A 30 1.90 -33.62 -21.35
N GLN A 31 0.78 -33.95 -22.01
CA GLN A 31 -0.50 -33.23 -21.87
C GLN A 31 -1.01 -33.28 -20.43
N ALA A 32 -1.01 -34.45 -19.80
CA ALA A 32 -1.44 -34.61 -18.41
C ALA A 32 -0.58 -33.80 -17.42
N ARG A 33 0.74 -33.71 -17.65
CA ARG A 33 1.64 -32.88 -16.84
C ARG A 33 1.33 -31.40 -16.99
N MET A 34 1.13 -30.92 -18.22
CA MET A 34 0.78 -29.52 -18.48
C MET A 34 -0.56 -29.15 -17.83
N GLU A 35 -1.58 -30.00 -17.94
CA GLU A 35 -2.87 -29.77 -17.28
C GLU A 35 -2.74 -29.74 -15.76
N ALA A 36 -1.96 -30.66 -15.17
CA ALA A 36 -1.73 -30.70 -13.74
C ALA A 36 -1.01 -29.45 -13.22
N GLU A 37 -0.04 -28.93 -13.96
CA GLU A 37 0.67 -27.68 -13.62
C GLU A 37 -0.27 -26.46 -13.67
N ILE A 38 -1.11 -26.35 -14.72
CA ILE A 38 -2.11 -25.29 -14.83
C ILE A 38 -3.07 -25.32 -13.64
N LEU A 39 -3.63 -26.50 -13.33
CA LEU A 39 -4.56 -26.69 -12.20
C LEU A 39 -3.91 -26.36 -10.86
N SER A 40 -2.65 -26.77 -10.64
CA SER A 40 -1.90 -26.39 -9.46
C SER A 40 -1.75 -24.88 -9.34
N SER A 41 -1.41 -24.19 -10.43
CA SER A 41 -1.25 -22.73 -10.42
C SER A 41 -2.56 -22.00 -10.11
N LEU A 42 -3.69 -22.46 -10.66
CA LEU A 42 -5.02 -21.89 -10.42
C LEU A 42 -5.44 -22.08 -8.96
N ARG A 43 -5.16 -23.26 -8.41
CA ARG A 43 -5.36 -23.52 -6.98
C ARG A 43 -4.51 -22.56 -6.14
N SER A 44 -3.23 -22.40 -6.44
CA SER A 44 -2.34 -21.51 -5.69
C SER A 44 -2.75 -20.04 -5.77
N ARG A 45 -3.21 -19.55 -6.93
CA ARG A 45 -3.81 -18.20 -7.07
C ARG A 45 -5.03 -18.02 -6.18
N THR A 46 -5.91 -19.02 -6.18
CA THR A 46 -7.16 -18.99 -5.40
C THR A 46 -6.85 -18.99 -3.90
N VAL A 47 -5.95 -19.86 -3.45
CA VAL A 47 -5.50 -19.92 -2.05
C VAL A 47 -4.83 -18.61 -1.64
N ALA A 48 -3.94 -18.07 -2.48
CA ALA A 48 -3.26 -16.80 -2.22
C ALA A 48 -4.26 -15.65 -2.05
N ARG A 49 -5.23 -15.52 -2.97
CA ARG A 49 -6.26 -14.48 -2.92
C ARG A 49 -7.11 -14.53 -1.66
N TYR A 50 -7.67 -15.69 -1.35
CA TYR A 50 -8.51 -15.83 -0.15
C TYR A 50 -7.71 -15.73 1.15
N SER A 51 -6.43 -16.10 1.14
CA SER A 51 -5.55 -15.88 2.29
C SER A 51 -5.31 -14.38 2.50
N ALA A 52 -5.05 -13.63 1.44
CA ALA A 52 -4.90 -12.17 1.51
C ALA A 52 -6.17 -11.48 2.03
N GLU A 53 -7.34 -11.87 1.50
CA GLU A 53 -8.65 -11.36 1.95
C GLU A 53 -8.91 -11.68 3.43
N SER A 54 -8.57 -12.91 3.86
CA SER A 54 -8.65 -13.31 5.28
C SER A 54 -7.77 -12.41 6.16
N GLY A 55 -6.58 -12.04 5.68
CA GLY A 55 -5.70 -11.10 6.36
C GLY A 55 -6.34 -9.71 6.52
N ILE A 56 -6.93 -9.16 5.46
CA ILE A 56 -7.66 -7.88 5.53
C ILE A 56 -8.78 -7.93 6.57
N LEU A 57 -9.61 -8.98 6.55
CA LEU A 57 -10.72 -9.14 7.47
C LEU A 57 -10.25 -9.31 8.92
N ALA A 58 -9.24 -10.15 9.16
CA ALA A 58 -8.66 -10.35 10.49
C ALA A 58 -8.10 -9.06 11.07
N ALA A 59 -7.42 -8.26 10.24
CA ALA A 59 -6.90 -6.97 10.63
C ALA A 59 -8.03 -5.99 10.95
N ALA A 60 -9.04 -5.88 10.09
CA ALA A 60 -10.17 -4.99 10.31
C ALA A 60 -10.89 -5.30 11.65
N VAL A 61 -11.22 -6.57 11.89
CA VAL A 61 -11.85 -7.01 13.15
C VAL A 61 -10.97 -6.70 14.36
N ARG A 62 -9.65 -6.96 14.27
CA ARG A 62 -8.72 -6.67 15.36
C ARG A 62 -8.65 -5.16 15.65
N ILE A 63 -8.60 -4.33 14.61
CA ILE A 63 -8.55 -2.87 14.77
C ILE A 63 -9.85 -2.37 15.39
N GLU A 64 -11.02 -2.82 14.92
CA GLU A 64 -12.31 -2.44 15.52
C GLU A 64 -12.38 -2.83 17.01
N ALA A 65 -11.94 -4.03 17.37
CA ALA A 65 -11.89 -4.46 18.77
C ALA A 65 -10.95 -3.58 19.62
N LEU A 66 -9.80 -3.18 19.08
CA LEU A 66 -8.89 -2.24 19.74
C LEU A 66 -9.57 -0.87 19.93
N LEU A 67 -10.28 -0.38 18.92
CA LEU A 67 -10.98 0.91 18.99
C LEU A 67 -12.18 0.86 19.96
N ASP A 68 -12.90 -0.25 20.06
CA ASP A 68 -13.98 -0.45 21.02
C ASP A 68 -13.48 -0.38 22.48
N SER A 69 -12.24 -0.81 22.72
CA SER A 69 -11.58 -0.68 24.03
C SER A 69 -11.04 0.74 24.30
N ALA A 70 -10.64 1.47 23.25
CA ALA A 70 -10.08 2.82 23.36
C ALA A 70 -11.17 3.91 23.28
N ARG A 71 -11.92 4.10 24.36
CA ARG A 71 -13.08 5.02 24.38
C ARG A 71 -12.71 6.49 24.53
N SER A 72 -11.52 6.81 25.04
CA SER A 72 -11.04 8.18 25.21
C SER A 72 -10.03 8.56 24.12
N LEU A 73 -9.87 9.86 23.84
CA LEU A 73 -8.88 10.32 22.86
C LEU A 73 -7.44 9.91 23.23
N PRO A 74 -6.97 10.05 24.49
CA PRO A 74 -5.64 9.57 24.89
C PRO A 74 -5.44 8.08 24.62
N ASP A 75 -6.43 7.24 24.94
CA ASP A 75 -6.34 5.79 24.68
C ASP A 75 -6.26 5.49 23.19
N ARG A 76 -7.00 6.24 22.36
CA ARG A 76 -6.97 6.09 20.90
C ARG A 76 -5.61 6.48 20.33
N VAL A 77 -5.05 7.60 20.77
CA VAL A 77 -3.72 8.05 20.34
C VAL A 77 -2.66 6.99 20.67
N THR A 78 -2.66 6.46 21.90
CA THR A 78 -1.76 5.37 22.32
C THR A 78 -1.99 4.10 21.50
N THR A 79 -3.25 3.71 21.30
CA THR A 79 -3.62 2.53 20.50
C THR A 79 -3.11 2.62 19.07
N PHE A 80 -3.22 3.79 18.44
CA PHE A 80 -2.72 4.01 17.08
C PHE A 80 -1.19 4.04 17.01
N ARG A 81 -0.51 4.63 18.00
CA ARG A 81 0.96 4.56 18.09
C ARG A 81 1.45 3.12 18.15
N GLU A 82 0.77 2.28 18.95
CA GLU A 82 1.16 0.88 19.16
C GLU A 82 0.57 -0.06 18.10
N LEU A 83 -0.16 0.45 17.11
CA LEU A 83 -0.97 -0.36 16.21
C LEU A 83 -0.15 -1.44 15.49
N GLY A 84 1.03 -1.07 14.98
CA GLY A 84 1.93 -2.02 14.32
C GLY A 84 2.36 -3.17 15.23
N ALA A 85 2.71 -2.88 16.48
CA ALA A 85 3.07 -3.90 17.47
C ALA A 85 1.86 -4.78 17.84
N ARG A 86 0.69 -4.18 18.00
CA ARG A 86 -0.57 -4.89 18.32
C ARG A 86 -1.06 -5.78 17.17
N LEU A 87 -0.69 -5.46 15.94
CA LEU A 87 -1.00 -6.25 14.74
C LEU A 87 0.14 -7.18 14.31
N ALA A 88 1.30 -7.16 14.96
CA ALA A 88 2.43 -8.03 14.64
C ALA A 88 2.07 -9.54 14.56
N PRO A 89 1.12 -10.08 15.36
CA PRO A 89 0.67 -11.46 15.21
C PRO A 89 0.01 -11.77 13.85
N LEU A 90 -0.39 -10.76 13.07
CA LEU A 90 -0.97 -10.91 11.73
C LEU A 90 0.05 -10.79 10.60
N ASN A 91 1.34 -10.61 10.91
CA ASN A 91 2.39 -10.47 9.90
C ASN A 91 2.69 -11.78 9.17
N ASP A 92 2.40 -12.92 9.80
CA ASP A 92 2.54 -14.25 9.21
C ASP A 92 1.63 -15.26 9.93
N VAL A 93 0.51 -15.59 9.31
CA VAL A 93 -0.53 -16.48 9.86
C VAL A 93 -0.79 -17.62 8.89
N ALA A 94 -0.68 -18.85 9.39
CA ALA A 94 -1.06 -20.05 8.65
C ALA A 94 -2.59 -20.25 8.68
N LEU A 95 -3.17 -20.57 7.52
CA LEU A 95 -4.58 -20.82 7.31
C LEU A 95 -4.77 -22.02 6.36
N GLY A 96 -4.77 -23.23 6.93
CA GLY A 96 -4.84 -24.47 6.16
C GLY A 96 -3.62 -24.62 5.25
N SER A 97 -3.82 -24.63 3.92
CA SER A 97 -2.73 -24.66 2.93
C SER A 97 -2.22 -23.28 2.52
N GLY A 98 -2.87 -22.22 2.99
CA GLY A 98 -2.51 -20.84 2.70
C GLY A 98 -1.82 -20.18 3.89
N ARG A 99 -1.14 -19.06 3.62
CA ARG A 99 -0.60 -18.16 4.62
C ARG A 99 -0.94 -16.73 4.24
N PHE A 100 -1.00 -15.85 5.22
CA PHE A 100 -1.10 -14.43 4.95
C PHE A 100 -0.26 -13.59 5.92
N GLY A 101 0.05 -12.39 5.47
CA GLY A 101 0.67 -11.33 6.27
C GLY A 101 -0.05 -10.01 6.05
N VAL A 102 -0.13 -9.19 7.09
CA VAL A 102 -0.79 -7.88 7.06
C VAL A 102 0.18 -6.76 7.40
N ALA A 103 0.08 -5.65 6.69
CA ALA A 103 0.65 -4.36 7.09
C ALA A 103 -0.46 -3.30 7.15
N VAL A 104 -0.33 -2.35 8.09
CA VAL A 104 -1.26 -1.21 8.21
C VAL A 104 -0.49 0.09 8.12
N VAL A 105 -1.01 1.02 7.34
CA VAL A 105 -0.41 2.31 7.07
C VAL A 105 -1.43 3.41 7.39
N ASP A 106 -0.97 4.42 8.13
CA ASP A 106 -1.71 5.67 8.31
C ASP A 106 -1.62 6.52 7.03
N LEU A 107 -2.73 6.68 6.32
CA LEU A 107 -2.76 7.50 5.12
C LEU A 107 -2.77 9.00 5.40
N ASN A 108 -3.15 9.41 6.62
CA ASN A 108 -3.04 10.79 7.08
C ASN A 108 -1.61 11.17 7.46
N ALA A 109 -0.66 10.22 7.49
CA ALA A 109 0.76 10.53 7.56
C ALA A 109 1.31 11.11 6.24
N ARG A 110 0.50 11.12 5.16
CA ARG A 110 0.87 11.59 3.82
C ARG A 110 -0.05 12.74 3.37
N LEU A 111 0.43 13.55 2.43
CA LEU A 111 -0.37 14.61 1.81
C LEU A 111 -1.27 14.04 0.72
N ASP A 112 -2.54 14.41 0.76
CA ASP A 112 -3.50 14.03 -0.27
C ASP A 112 -3.42 14.99 -1.46
N LEU A 113 -3.08 14.49 -2.64
CA LEU A 113 -2.91 15.30 -3.85
C LEU A 113 -4.21 16.00 -4.28
N ASN A 114 -5.35 15.35 -4.06
CA ASN A 114 -6.66 15.84 -4.47
C ASN A 114 -7.25 16.83 -3.45
N ARG A 115 -6.87 16.71 -2.17
CA ARG A 115 -7.47 17.51 -1.08
C ARG A 115 -6.57 18.57 -0.46
N ALA A 116 -5.24 18.43 -0.52
CA ALA A 116 -4.32 19.44 -0.02
C ALA A 116 -4.44 20.73 -0.83
N ASP A 117 -4.26 21.88 -0.19
CA ASP A 117 -4.22 23.17 -0.91
C ASP A 117 -2.93 23.33 -1.73
N ALA A 118 -2.91 24.31 -2.64
CA ALA A 118 -1.78 24.54 -3.52
C ALA A 118 -0.50 24.95 -2.76
N ALA A 119 -0.62 25.72 -1.68
CA ALA A 119 0.54 26.16 -0.90
C ALA A 119 1.20 24.98 -0.18
N THR A 120 0.40 24.07 0.40
CA THR A 120 0.87 22.83 1.00
C THR A 120 1.60 21.95 -0.01
N LEU A 121 1.02 21.73 -1.19
CA LEU A 121 1.68 20.91 -2.23
C LEU A 121 2.98 21.57 -2.72
N GLN A 122 2.97 22.88 -2.95
CA GLN A 122 4.19 23.61 -3.33
C GLN A 122 5.27 23.50 -2.24
N GLY A 123 4.88 23.63 -0.96
CA GLY A 123 5.78 23.46 0.18
C GLY A 123 6.45 22.09 0.22
N LEU A 124 5.77 21.03 -0.23
CA LEU A 124 6.39 19.70 -0.38
C LEU A 124 7.31 19.65 -1.61
N PHE A 125 6.80 19.98 -2.81
CA PHE A 125 7.57 19.82 -4.05
C PHE A 125 8.86 20.66 -4.07
N ARG A 126 8.87 21.86 -3.48
CA ARG A 126 10.07 22.71 -3.36
C ARG A 126 11.22 22.09 -2.57
N GLN A 127 10.95 21.04 -1.78
CA GLN A 127 11.99 20.29 -1.09
C GLN A 127 12.77 19.36 -2.03
N PHE A 128 12.22 19.06 -3.21
CA PHE A 128 12.78 18.10 -4.18
C PHE A 128 13.11 18.73 -5.54
N THR A 129 12.67 19.97 -5.79
CA THR A 129 12.92 20.68 -7.05
C THR A 129 12.91 22.20 -6.85
N THR A 130 13.17 22.96 -7.91
CA THR A 130 13.15 24.43 -7.90
C THR A 130 11.74 25.00 -7.68
N ASP A 131 11.66 26.21 -7.11
CA ASP A 131 10.38 26.90 -6.85
C ASP A 131 9.48 27.00 -8.07
N ARG A 132 10.07 27.42 -9.20
CA ARG A 132 9.36 27.55 -10.48
C ARG A 132 8.78 26.22 -10.94
N HIS A 133 9.53 25.12 -10.80
CA HIS A 133 9.09 23.81 -11.24
C HIS A 133 8.00 23.23 -10.33
N ALA A 134 8.13 23.41 -9.02
CA ALA A 134 7.10 23.03 -8.06
C ALA A 134 5.77 23.75 -8.34
N GLU A 135 5.80 25.04 -8.67
CA GLU A 135 4.60 25.80 -9.05
C GLU A 135 3.93 25.26 -10.31
N GLN A 136 4.72 24.92 -11.34
CA GLN A 136 4.23 24.32 -12.58
C GLN A 136 3.56 22.97 -12.33
N VAL A 137 4.23 22.08 -11.59
CA VAL A 137 3.71 20.76 -11.24
C VAL A 137 2.40 20.86 -10.47
N VAL A 138 2.33 21.73 -9.47
CA VAL A 138 1.10 21.92 -8.68
C VAL A 138 -0.02 22.50 -9.51
N ALA A 139 0.27 23.44 -10.43
CA ALA A 139 -0.72 23.94 -11.37
C ALA A 139 -1.32 22.81 -12.23
N SER A 140 -0.48 21.90 -12.75
CA SER A 140 -0.94 20.73 -13.50
C SER A 140 -1.75 19.76 -12.65
N LEU A 141 -1.33 19.47 -11.42
CA LEU A 141 -2.06 18.60 -10.48
C LEU A 141 -3.47 19.14 -10.15
N LYS A 142 -3.66 20.46 -10.16
CA LYS A 142 -4.97 21.08 -9.89
C LYS A 142 -5.94 21.05 -11.06
N GLN A 143 -5.48 20.71 -12.26
CA GLN A 143 -6.35 20.63 -13.44
C GLN A 143 -7.15 19.32 -13.51
N ALA A 144 -6.60 18.22 -13.00
CA ALA A 144 -7.25 16.91 -13.04
C ALA A 144 -7.00 16.13 -11.75
N PRO A 145 -8.05 15.77 -10.99
CA PRO A 145 -7.89 14.91 -9.81
C PRO A 145 -7.40 13.52 -10.23
N LEU A 146 -6.53 12.94 -9.39
CA LEU A 146 -5.93 11.63 -9.62
C LEU A 146 -6.75 10.52 -8.96
N ASN A 147 -6.88 9.37 -9.63
CA ASN A 147 -7.57 8.20 -9.06
C ASN A 147 -6.60 7.21 -8.40
N ARG A 148 -5.34 7.21 -8.84
CA ARG A 148 -4.27 6.37 -8.29
C ARG A 148 -2.97 7.15 -8.24
N LEU A 149 -2.11 6.82 -7.29
CA LEU A 149 -0.82 7.49 -7.14
C LEU A 149 0.08 7.30 -8.37
N GLY A 150 -0.02 6.17 -9.08
CA GLY A 150 0.78 5.90 -10.29
C GLY A 150 0.47 6.82 -11.48
N GLU A 151 -0.61 7.61 -11.44
CA GLU A 151 -0.88 8.65 -12.45
C GLU A 151 0.05 9.86 -12.29
N LEU A 152 0.72 9.98 -11.15
CA LEU A 152 1.66 11.07 -10.88
C LEU A 152 2.76 11.18 -11.95
N ALA A 153 3.28 10.04 -12.44
CA ALA A 153 4.30 10.00 -13.49
C ALA A 153 3.79 10.46 -14.88
N HIS A 154 2.47 10.63 -15.05
CA HIS A 154 1.87 11.12 -16.30
C HIS A 154 1.59 12.63 -16.26
N ILE A 155 1.83 13.28 -15.11
CA ILE A 155 1.61 14.71 -14.96
C ILE A 155 2.75 15.48 -15.62
N PRO A 156 2.47 16.44 -16.51
CA PRO A 156 3.49 17.28 -17.11
C PRO A 156 4.39 17.93 -16.05
N GLY A 157 5.70 17.78 -16.23
CA GLY A 157 6.69 18.28 -15.27
C GLY A 157 7.00 17.33 -14.12
N ILE A 158 6.41 16.13 -14.06
CA ILE A 158 6.85 15.09 -13.12
C ILE A 158 7.54 13.99 -13.90
N ASP A 159 8.87 13.90 -13.78
CA ASP A 159 9.61 12.74 -14.27
C ASP A 159 9.60 11.58 -13.27
N ASP A 160 10.04 10.40 -13.71
CA ASP A 160 10.06 9.19 -12.88
C ASP A 160 10.89 9.37 -11.60
N SER A 161 11.96 10.17 -11.65
CA SER A 161 12.85 10.39 -10.51
C SER A 161 12.17 11.22 -9.43
N LEU A 162 11.49 12.31 -9.84
CA LEU A 162 10.71 13.15 -8.96
C LEU A 162 9.51 12.37 -8.42
N ALA A 163 8.79 11.63 -9.28
CA ALA A 163 7.67 10.80 -8.87
C ALA A 163 8.07 9.80 -7.77
N LEU A 164 9.19 9.09 -7.95
CA LEU A 164 9.73 8.15 -6.96
C LEU A 164 10.18 8.86 -5.67
N ALA A 165 10.78 10.04 -5.77
CA ALA A 165 11.24 10.82 -4.61
C ALA A 165 10.08 11.31 -3.74
N VAL A 166 8.97 11.75 -4.35
CA VAL A 166 7.82 12.29 -3.61
C VAL A 166 6.79 11.23 -3.21
N ALA A 167 6.76 10.07 -3.87
CA ALA A 167 5.77 9.02 -3.64
C ALA A 167 5.60 8.59 -2.16
N PRO A 168 6.64 8.48 -1.32
CA PRO A 168 6.49 8.11 0.09
C PRO A 168 5.66 9.10 0.93
N TYR A 169 5.57 10.36 0.47
CA TYR A 169 4.92 11.46 1.18
C TYR A 169 3.51 11.77 0.69
N LEU A 170 3.05 11.06 -0.35
CA LEU A 170 1.83 11.38 -1.08
C LEU A 170 0.79 10.25 -1.04
N THR A 171 -0.47 10.63 -1.17
CA THR A 171 -1.61 9.73 -1.32
C THR A 171 -2.73 10.40 -2.12
N VAL A 172 -3.71 9.62 -2.57
CA VAL A 172 -4.96 10.11 -3.20
C VAL A 172 -6.21 9.66 -2.42
N TRP A 173 -6.00 8.97 -1.30
CA TRP A 173 -7.02 8.22 -0.57
C TRP A 173 -7.29 8.76 0.85
N SER A 174 -6.69 9.89 1.24
CA SER A 174 -6.90 10.49 2.56
C SER A 174 -8.10 11.45 2.57
N ASP A 175 -8.44 12.02 3.71
CA ASP A 175 -9.48 13.07 3.82
C ASP A 175 -8.90 14.50 3.83
N GLY A 176 -7.61 14.64 3.52
CA GLY A 176 -6.86 15.89 3.50
C GLY A 176 -6.37 16.36 4.88
N ALA A 177 -6.70 15.66 5.97
CA ALA A 177 -6.11 15.95 7.27
C ALA A 177 -4.74 15.28 7.40
N VAL A 178 -3.80 15.96 8.05
CA VAL A 178 -2.45 15.44 8.34
C VAL A 178 -2.35 15.02 9.81
N ASN A 179 -2.01 13.76 10.04
CA ASN A 179 -1.80 13.24 11.38
C ASN A 179 -0.42 13.65 11.91
N ILE A 180 -0.38 14.57 12.86
CA ILE A 180 0.87 15.09 13.44
C ILE A 180 1.66 14.03 14.22
N ASN A 181 1.00 12.98 14.73
CA ASN A 181 1.67 11.90 15.45
C ASN A 181 2.33 10.86 14.52
N ALA A 182 2.05 10.91 13.21
CA ALA A 182 2.55 9.93 12.24
C ALA A 182 3.28 10.55 11.02
N ALA A 183 2.93 11.78 10.62
CA ALA A 183 3.48 12.42 9.43
C ALA A 183 5.01 12.63 9.52
N PRO A 184 5.78 12.32 8.47
CA PRO A 184 7.22 12.54 8.46
C PRO A 184 7.55 14.03 8.34
N GLU A 185 8.81 14.38 8.61
CA GLU A 185 9.27 15.78 8.62
C GLU A 185 8.99 16.54 7.31
N PRO A 186 9.23 15.97 6.10
CA PRO A 186 8.90 16.65 4.84
C PRO A 186 7.42 17.01 4.68
N VAL A 187 6.53 16.14 5.18
CA VAL A 187 5.07 16.37 5.14
C VAL A 187 4.67 17.47 6.11
N LEU A 188 5.26 17.50 7.31
CA LEU A 188 4.99 18.55 8.29
C LEU A 188 5.54 19.91 7.84
N ALA A 189 6.77 19.94 7.32
CA ALA A 189 7.42 21.15 6.83
C ALA A 189 6.76 21.74 5.57
N ALA A 190 5.96 20.94 4.86
CA ALA A 190 5.17 21.41 3.72
C ALA A 190 3.95 22.25 4.12
N LEU A 191 3.50 22.16 5.38
CA LEU A 191 2.26 22.79 5.82
C LEU A 191 2.46 24.31 6.07
N PRO A 192 1.50 25.15 5.63
CA PRO A 192 1.56 26.59 5.89
C PRO A 192 1.69 26.90 7.38
N GLY A 193 2.64 27.78 7.72
CA GLY A 193 2.91 28.18 9.11
C GLY A 193 3.78 27.21 9.92
N ILE A 194 4.23 26.10 9.33
CA ILE A 194 5.11 25.13 9.97
C ILE A 194 6.49 25.19 9.33
N SER A 195 7.46 25.76 10.06
CA SER A 195 8.85 25.76 9.59
C SER A 195 9.49 24.37 9.67
N SER A 196 10.51 24.10 8.85
CA SER A 196 11.27 22.84 8.94
C SER A 196 11.91 22.64 10.33
N ALA A 197 12.26 23.73 11.03
CA ALA A 197 12.76 23.64 12.40
C ALA A 197 11.68 23.14 13.38
N MET A 198 10.44 23.62 13.23
CA MET A 198 9.28 23.16 14.01
C MET A 198 8.94 21.71 13.68
N ALA A 199 8.92 21.35 12.39
CA ALA A 199 8.67 19.99 11.93
C ALA A 199 9.70 19.01 12.50
N ARG A 200 11.00 19.32 12.40
CA ARG A 200 12.07 18.51 13.01
C ARG A 200 11.93 18.40 14.53
N SER A 201 11.55 19.48 15.21
CA SER A 201 11.32 19.47 16.66
C SER A 201 10.19 18.52 17.04
N ALA A 202 9.07 18.59 16.31
CA ALA A 202 7.94 17.68 16.50
C ALA A 202 8.34 16.22 16.29
N VAL A 203 9.13 15.92 15.25
CA VAL A 203 9.61 14.55 14.99
C VAL A 203 10.48 14.04 16.14
N ARG A 204 11.47 14.82 16.60
CA ARG A 204 12.35 14.43 17.71
C ARG A 204 11.58 14.16 19.00
N ARG A 205 10.59 15.00 19.32
CA ARG A 205 9.71 14.82 20.49
C ARG A 205 8.95 13.49 20.43
N ARG A 206 8.47 13.09 19.24
CA ARG A 206 7.81 11.78 19.05
C ARG A 206 8.78 10.63 19.27
N GLU A 207 10.02 10.75 18.79
CA GLU A 207 11.08 9.74 18.97
C GLU A 207 11.43 9.54 20.45
N THR A 208 11.32 10.59 21.28
CA THR A 208 11.47 10.49 22.75
C THR A 208 10.22 9.95 23.46
N GLY A 209 9.19 9.52 22.72
CA GLY A 209 7.98 8.93 23.27
C GLY A 209 6.86 9.94 23.59
N GLU A 210 6.98 11.21 23.20
CA GLU A 210 5.89 12.17 23.43
C GLU A 210 4.70 11.93 22.50
N LEU A 211 3.47 11.99 23.03
CA LEU A 211 2.22 11.90 22.27
C LEU A 211 1.50 13.24 22.29
N PHE A 212 1.18 13.76 21.11
CA PHE A 212 0.40 14.99 21.00
C PHE A 212 -1.09 14.67 21.09
N MET A 213 -1.80 15.42 21.93
CA MET A 213 -3.23 15.23 22.19
C MET A 213 -4.06 16.28 21.43
N THR A 214 -3.46 17.42 21.13
CA THR A 214 -4.02 18.45 20.27
C THR A 214 -3.11 18.72 19.07
N PRO A 215 -3.68 19.09 17.91
CA PRO A 215 -2.88 19.44 16.73
C PRO A 215 -1.84 20.55 16.92
N ASN A 216 -2.03 21.44 17.90
CA ASN A 216 -1.16 22.59 18.12
C ASN A 216 -0.03 22.31 19.14
N ASP A 217 -0.14 21.23 19.93
CA ASP A 217 0.89 20.81 20.91
C ASP A 217 2.33 20.73 20.36
N PRO A 218 2.59 20.18 19.16
CA PRO A 218 3.94 20.12 18.62
C PRO A 218 4.54 21.48 18.28
N PHE A 219 3.71 22.49 18.04
CA PHE A 219 4.10 23.78 17.44
C PHE A 219 4.03 24.95 18.44
N GLY A 220 3.38 24.77 19.59
CA GLY A 220 3.26 25.77 20.66
C GLY A 220 2.42 26.99 20.27
N GLN A 221 2.40 28.03 21.13
CA GLN A 221 1.82 29.35 20.80
C GLN A 221 2.64 30.14 19.76
N LEU A 222 3.80 29.63 19.35
CA LEU A 222 4.67 30.23 18.32
C LEU A 222 4.14 30.01 16.89
N GLY A 223 3.01 29.31 16.73
CA GLY A 223 2.21 29.30 15.49
C GLY A 223 1.43 30.60 15.26
N GLY A 224 2.00 31.75 15.67
CA GLY A 224 1.52 33.05 15.21
C GLY A 224 1.72 33.16 13.69
N PRO A 225 0.93 34.01 13.01
CA PRO A 225 1.10 34.20 11.57
C PRO A 225 2.56 34.58 11.29
N PRO A 226 3.17 34.07 10.21
CA PRO A 226 4.58 34.31 9.93
C PRO A 226 4.86 35.82 9.91
N GLU A 227 5.89 36.24 10.66
CA GLU A 227 6.41 37.61 10.56
C GLU A 227 6.80 37.88 9.10
N GLY A 228 6.05 38.78 8.45
CA GLY A 228 6.31 39.22 7.07
C GLY A 228 5.34 38.71 6.00
N ALA A 229 4.33 37.89 6.31
CA ALA A 229 3.31 37.52 5.31
C ALA A 229 2.23 38.60 5.21
N GLY A 230 2.42 39.52 4.25
CA GLY A 230 1.35 40.38 3.77
C GLY A 230 0.12 39.55 3.34
N ALA A 231 -1.04 39.99 3.81
CA ALA A 231 -2.40 39.55 3.49
C ALA A 231 -2.57 38.69 2.21
N ALA A 232 -2.43 37.37 2.38
CA ALA A 232 -3.22 36.36 1.69
C ALA A 232 -3.33 35.18 2.66
N SER A 233 -4.45 35.09 3.39
CA SER A 233 -4.68 34.04 4.38
C SER A 233 -4.82 32.69 3.67
N ALA A 234 -3.72 31.99 3.45
CA ALA A 234 -3.77 30.58 3.08
C ALA A 234 -4.63 29.85 4.13
N PRO A 235 -5.55 28.96 3.70
CA PRO A 235 -6.39 28.23 4.64
C PRO A 235 -5.52 27.47 5.64
N ALA A 236 -5.90 27.50 6.92
CA ALA A 236 -5.16 26.81 7.95
C ALA A 236 -5.08 25.30 7.65
N PRO A 237 -3.92 24.66 7.84
CA PRO A 237 -3.76 23.25 7.56
C PRO A 237 -4.72 22.42 8.42
N ARG A 238 -5.35 21.41 7.82
CA ARG A 238 -6.21 20.48 8.54
C ARG A 238 -5.33 19.44 9.23
N LEU A 239 -5.26 19.51 10.54
CA LEU A 239 -4.42 18.64 11.36
C LEU A 239 -5.25 17.68 12.20
N SER A 240 -4.71 16.48 12.45
CA SER A 240 -5.30 15.48 13.36
C SER A 240 -4.22 14.84 14.24
N VAL A 241 -4.64 14.21 15.33
CA VAL A 241 -3.75 13.45 16.24
C VAL A 241 -3.92 11.94 16.14
N VAL A 242 -4.93 11.51 15.38
CA VAL A 242 -5.26 10.12 15.06
C VAL A 242 -5.59 10.00 13.57
N PRO A 243 -5.40 8.82 12.95
CA PRO A 243 -5.80 8.58 11.58
C PRO A 243 -7.32 8.58 11.42
N SER A 244 -7.79 9.16 10.32
CA SER A 244 -9.15 9.01 9.79
C SER A 244 -9.20 8.05 8.60
N ARG A 245 -8.04 7.70 8.03
CA ARG A 245 -7.85 6.83 6.87
C ARG A 245 -6.70 5.85 7.11
N LEU A 246 -7.01 4.56 7.05
CA LEU A 246 -6.04 3.48 7.15
C LEU A 246 -5.97 2.73 5.83
N LEU A 247 -4.77 2.40 5.38
CA LEU A 247 -4.55 1.41 4.34
C LEU A 247 -4.14 0.10 5.02
N ILE A 248 -4.92 -0.94 4.79
CA ILE A 248 -4.58 -2.31 5.19
C ILE A 248 -4.08 -3.03 3.92
N VAL A 249 -2.87 -3.55 3.98
CA VAL A 249 -2.26 -4.35 2.91
C VAL A 249 -2.20 -5.80 3.39
N GLY A 250 -2.98 -6.67 2.76
CA GLY A 250 -2.98 -8.10 3.00
C GLY A 250 -2.23 -8.80 1.89
N ARG A 251 -1.25 -9.63 2.21
CA ARG A 251 -0.57 -10.51 1.26
C ARG A 251 -0.87 -11.94 1.62
N GLY A 252 -1.24 -12.75 0.64
CA GLY A 252 -1.53 -14.16 0.83
C GLY A 252 -0.75 -15.01 -0.17
N TRP A 253 -0.31 -16.18 0.25
CA TRP A 253 0.41 -17.13 -0.59
C TRP A 253 0.07 -18.56 -0.17
N GLN A 254 0.38 -19.54 -1.03
CA GLN A 254 0.29 -20.96 -0.68
C GLN A 254 1.66 -21.44 -0.20
N ASP A 255 1.70 -22.31 0.81
CA ASP A 255 2.95 -22.91 1.27
C ASP A 255 3.71 -23.61 0.14
N GLY A 256 5.01 -23.33 0.05
CA GLY A 256 5.90 -23.86 -0.98
C GLY A 256 5.69 -23.29 -2.39
N GLN A 257 4.85 -22.26 -2.54
CA GLN A 257 4.60 -21.59 -3.82
C GLN A 257 5.10 -20.14 -3.78
N PRO A 258 5.78 -19.66 -4.84
CA PRO A 258 6.28 -18.29 -4.89
C PRO A 258 5.18 -17.26 -5.13
N LEU A 259 4.05 -17.69 -5.68
CA LEU A 259 2.98 -16.80 -6.11
C LEU A 259 2.28 -16.17 -4.90
N THR A 260 2.28 -14.85 -4.87
CA THR A 260 1.67 -14.06 -3.80
C THR A 260 0.56 -13.19 -4.39
N HIS A 261 -0.56 -13.10 -3.70
CA HIS A 261 -1.64 -12.18 -4.04
C HIS A 261 -1.66 -11.06 -3.00
N GLU A 262 -1.72 -9.81 -3.43
CA GLU A 262 -1.81 -8.65 -2.56
C GLU A 262 -3.14 -7.91 -2.74
N ILE A 263 -3.76 -7.59 -1.61
CA ILE A 263 -4.95 -6.77 -1.51
C ILE A 263 -4.61 -5.51 -0.73
N GLN A 264 -5.00 -4.36 -1.27
CA GLN A 264 -4.90 -3.06 -0.64
C GLN A 264 -6.31 -2.52 -0.39
N ALA A 265 -6.69 -2.42 0.89
CA ALA A 265 -8.00 -1.96 1.31
C ALA A 265 -7.88 -0.66 2.10
N VAL A 266 -8.51 0.40 1.60
CA VAL A 266 -8.57 1.69 2.30
C VAL A 266 -9.83 1.75 3.14
N TYR A 267 -9.66 1.97 4.44
CA TYR A 267 -10.75 2.13 5.40
C TYR A 267 -10.82 3.56 5.94
N ALA A 268 -12.03 4.07 6.07
CA ALA A 268 -12.33 5.24 6.89
C ALA A 268 -12.58 4.80 8.34
N VAL A 269 -11.91 5.45 9.29
CA VAL A 269 -12.15 5.23 10.72
C VAL A 269 -13.31 6.11 11.16
N VAL A 270 -14.45 5.51 11.51
CA VAL A 270 -15.67 6.22 11.92
C VAL A 270 -16.09 5.72 13.30
N GLY A 271 -15.80 6.51 14.33
CA GLY A 271 -15.94 6.06 15.72
C GLY A 271 -15.01 4.88 15.98
N THR A 272 -15.60 3.72 16.26
CA THR A 272 -14.88 2.44 16.47
C THR A 272 -14.95 1.49 15.28
N ARG A 273 -15.62 1.89 14.19
CA ARG A 273 -15.81 1.06 12.99
C ARG A 273 -14.89 1.46 11.86
N LEU A 274 -14.59 0.50 11.01
CA LEU A 274 -13.88 0.68 9.75
C LEU A 274 -14.84 0.56 8.58
N VAL A 275 -14.95 1.63 7.79
CA VAL A 275 -15.82 1.66 6.59
C VAL A 275 -14.94 1.59 5.35
N LEU A 276 -15.11 0.55 4.54
CA LEU A 276 -14.35 0.37 3.30
C LEU A 276 -14.60 1.55 2.33
N ARG A 277 -13.53 2.09 1.75
CA ARG A 277 -13.55 3.21 0.80
C ARG A 277 -12.98 2.85 -0.56
N ALA A 278 -11.94 2.03 -0.59
CA ALA A 278 -11.34 1.55 -1.82
C ALA A 278 -10.78 0.14 -1.60
N TRP A 279 -10.76 -0.63 -2.68
CA TRP A 279 -10.27 -1.99 -2.71
C TRP A 279 -9.52 -2.21 -4.02
N GLN A 280 -8.27 -2.66 -3.93
CA GLN A 280 -7.43 -2.95 -5.09
C GLN A 280 -6.70 -4.28 -4.87
N GLU A 281 -6.68 -5.12 -5.90
CA GLU A 281 -6.04 -6.43 -5.89
C GLU A 281 -4.93 -6.48 -6.95
N ARG A 282 -3.85 -7.23 -6.67
CA ARG A 282 -2.80 -7.51 -7.65
C ARG A 282 -2.11 -8.86 -7.36
N ASP A 283 -1.79 -9.58 -8.42
CA ASP A 283 -0.86 -10.71 -8.35
C ASP A 283 0.59 -10.17 -8.33
N LEU A 284 1.45 -10.75 -7.49
CA LEU A 284 2.88 -10.41 -7.32
C LEU A 284 3.78 -11.54 -7.81
#